data_AF-A0A2P9AMA7-F1
#
_entry.id   AF-A0A2P9AMA7-F1
#
_cell.length_a   1.000
_cell.length_b   1.000
_cell.length_c   1.000
_cell.angle_alpha   90.00
_cell.angle_beta   90.00
_cell.angle_gamma   90.00
#
_symmetry.space_group_name_H-M   'P 1'
#
loop_
_entity.id
_entity.type
_entity.pdbx_description
1 polymer ?
#
loop_
_entity_poly.entity_id
_entity_poly.type
_entity_poly.pdbx_seq_one_letter_code
_entity_poly.pdbx_strand_id
1 'polypeptide(L)' 'MESEKKLKDTPALLRTPAGYVQPSPWLAISNKNVELMHKFMSELGLSPVSRSRVATTHSMGPRPWEFTGQEDDELFS' A
#
# COMPACT_ATOMS: atom_id res chain seq x y z
N MET A 1 -7.52 -6.06 15.10
CA MET A 1 -7.49 -5.06 16.19
C MET A 1 -8.60 -5.31 17.20
N GLU A 2 -8.48 -4.80 18.42
CA GLU A 2 -9.52 -4.93 19.46
C GLU A 2 -10.88 -4.33 19.03
N SER A 3 -10.86 -3.18 18.34
CA SER A 3 -12.07 -2.50 17.85
C SER A 3 -12.83 -3.29 16.78
N GLU A 4 -12.14 -3.97 15.85
CA GLU A 4 -12.79 -4.84 14.85
C GLU A 4 -13.47 -6.04 15.50
N LYS A 5 -12.88 -6.60 16.57
CA LYS A 5 -13.47 -7.71 17.31
C LYS A 5 -14.77 -7.26 17.98
N LYS A 6 -14.74 -6.09 18.64
CA LYS A 6 -15.92 -5.48 19.26
C LYS A 6 -16.99 -5.06 18.26
N LEU A 7 -16.62 -4.67 17.03
CA LEU A 7 -17.56 -4.38 15.94
C LEU A 7 -18.26 -5.65 15.42
N LYS A 8 -17.61 -6.82 15.45
CA LYS A 8 -18.25 -8.10 15.12
C LYS A 8 -19.25 -8.54 16.20
N ASP A 9 -18.94 -8.24 17.45
CA ASP A 9 -19.76 -8.64 18.61
C ASP A 9 -20.95 -7.70 18.87
N THR A 10 -20.87 -6.43 18.42
CA THR A 10 -21.87 -5.40 18.69
C THR A 10 -22.57 -4.96 17.40
N PRO A 11 -23.92 -4.84 17.37
CA PRO A 11 -24.60 -4.31 16.19
C PRO A 11 -24.13 -2.89 15.86
N ALA A 12 -23.98 -2.59 14.57
CA ALA A 12 -23.48 -1.30 14.08
C ALA A 12 -24.36 -0.09 14.48
N LEU A 13 -25.64 -0.35 14.76
CA LEU A 13 -26.62 0.63 15.19
C LEU A 13 -27.18 0.23 16.56
N LEU A 14 -26.94 1.08 17.55
CA LEU A 14 -27.46 0.91 18.91
C LEU A 14 -28.83 1.59 19.00
N ARG A 15 -29.87 0.83 19.34
CA ARG A 15 -31.17 1.39 19.68
C ARG A 15 -31.12 1.81 21.15
N THR A 16 -31.20 3.11 21.40
CA THR A 16 -31.36 3.63 22.75
C THR A 16 -32.75 3.25 23.28
N PRO A 17 -32.94 3.11 24.61
CA PRO A 17 -34.25 2.85 25.21
C PRO A 17 -35.30 3.93 24.88
N ALA A 18 -34.83 5.12 24.49
CA ALA A 18 -35.65 6.26 24.08
C ALA A 18 -36.07 6.24 22.59
N GLY A 19 -35.74 5.17 21.85
CA GLY A 19 -36.14 4.99 20.44
C GLY A 19 -35.20 5.63 19.41
N TYR A 20 -34.19 6.38 19.83
CA TYR A 20 -33.19 6.95 18.93
C TYR A 20 -32.17 5.89 18.50
N VAL A 21 -31.81 5.92 17.22
CA VAL A 21 -30.75 5.09 16.66
C VAL A 21 -29.45 5.88 16.69
N GLN A 22 -28.47 5.41 17.47
CA GLN A 22 -27.13 6.00 17.52
C GLN A 22 -26.13 5.08 16.82
N PRO A 23 -25.16 5.62 16.07
CA PRO A 23 -24.07 4.82 15.53
C PRO A 23 -23.23 4.25 16.68
N SER A 24 -22.82 2.99 16.55
CA SER A 24 -21.96 2.36 17.55
C SER A 24 -20.61 3.09 17.64
N PRO A 25 -20.12 3.43 18.85
CA PRO A 25 -18.83 4.11 19.03
C PRO A 25 -17.66 3.28 18.49
N TRP A 26 -17.79 1.94 18.48
CA TRP A 26 -16.79 1.03 17.91
C TRP A 26 -16.61 1.20 16.41
N LEU A 27 -17.66 1.62 15.70
CA LEU A 27 -17.60 1.89 14.26
C LEU A 27 -16.68 3.09 13.98
N ALA A 28 -16.81 4.17 14.76
CA ALA A 28 -15.96 5.34 14.63
C ALA A 28 -14.48 5.02 14.91
N ILE A 29 -14.21 4.23 15.95
CA ILE A 29 -12.85 3.80 16.32
C ILE A 29 -12.25 2.89 15.24
N SER A 30 -13.03 1.93 14.72
CA SER A 30 -12.56 1.03 13.64
C SER A 30 -12.18 1.81 12.39
N ASN A 31 -13.00 2.78 11.97
CA ASN A 31 -12.70 3.65 10.84
C ASN A 31 -11.40 4.43 11.05
N LYS A 32 -11.17 4.96 12.26
CA LYS A 32 -9.94 5.69 12.59
C LYS A 32 -8.70 4.79 12.53
N ASN A 33 -8.82 3.56 12.99
CA ASN A 33 -7.69 2.63 12.96
C ASN A 33 -7.32 2.21 11.54
N VAL A 34 -8.30 2.06 10.64
CA VAL A 34 -8.03 1.80 9.22
C VAL A 34 -7.29 2.99 8.58
N GLU A 35 -7.68 4.23 8.91
CA GLU A 35 -6.98 5.43 8.44
C GLU A 35 -5.52 5.48 8.96
N LEU A 36 -5.30 5.17 10.24
CA LEU A 36 -3.97 5.11 10.84
C LEU A 36 -3.11 4.02 10.20
N MET A 37 -3.68 2.83 9.96
CA MET A 37 -2.99 1.76 9.24
C MET A 37 -2.61 2.18 7.83
N HIS A 38 -3.49 2.87 7.11
CA HIS A 38 -3.18 3.36 5.77
C HIS A 38 -2.00 4.34 5.76
N LYS A 39 -1.93 5.24 6.74
CA LYS A 39 -0.78 6.16 6.91
C LYS A 39 0.51 5.40 7.22
N PHE A 40 0.45 4.47 8.17
CA PHE A 40 1.59 3.62 8.52
C PHE A 40 2.10 2.78 7.35
N MET A 41 1.19 2.18 6.57
CA MET A 41 1.54 1.44 5.36
C MET A 41 2.19 2.34 4.30
N SER A 42 1.79 3.61 4.23
CA SER A 42 2.38 4.58 3.31
C SER A 42 3.80 4.97 3.75
N GLU A 43 4.03 5.21 5.04
CA GLU A 43 5.35 5.53 5.60
C GLU A 43 6.36 4.40 5.46
N LEU A 44 5.93 3.14 5.69
CA LEU A 44 6.81 1.97 5.57
C LEU A 44 7.03 1.47 4.13
N GLY A 45 6.48 2.17 3.11
CA GLY A 45 6.60 1.72 1.71
C GLY A 45 5.75 0.48 1.38
N LEU A 46 4.84 0.09 2.26
CA LEU A 46 3.95 -1.06 2.10
C LEU A 46 2.73 -0.73 1.23
N SER A 47 2.41 0.55 1.03
CA SER A 47 1.38 0.97 0.08
C SER A 47 1.90 0.90 -1.39
N PRO A 48 1.05 0.51 -2.36
CA PRO A 48 1.43 0.51 -3.79
C PRO A 48 1.87 1.88 -4.32
N VAL A 49 1.33 2.96 -3.75
CA VAL A 49 1.64 4.35 -4.13
C VAL A 49 3.03 4.76 -3.66
N SER A 50 3.47 4.34 -2.46
CA SER A 50 4.82 4.61 -1.97
C SER A 50 5.92 3.92 -2.80
N ARG A 51 5.55 2.90 -3.59
CA ARG A 51 6.43 2.21 -4.54
C ARG A 51 6.37 2.74 -5.97
N SER A 52 5.73 3.88 -6.24
CA SER A 52 5.76 4.48 -7.59
C SER A 52 7.21 4.74 -7.97
N ARG A 53 7.72 3.90 -8.88
CA ARG A 53 9.13 3.72 -9.18
C ARG A 53 9.71 5.02 -9.72
N VAL A 54 10.89 5.39 -9.24
CA VAL A 54 11.79 6.29 -9.99
C VAL A 54 11.94 5.68 -11.39
N ALA A 55 11.31 6.29 -12.38
CA ALA A 55 11.53 5.94 -13.77
C ALA A 55 12.94 6.41 -14.12
N THR A 56 13.90 5.49 -14.17
CA THR A 56 15.23 5.80 -14.70
C THR A 56 15.08 6.05 -16.19
N THR A 57 14.90 7.32 -16.57
CA THR A 57 14.84 7.77 -17.96
C THR A 57 16.20 7.70 -18.66
N HIS A 58 17.27 7.41 -17.91
CA HIS A 58 18.60 7.23 -18.46
C HIS A 58 18.80 5.76 -18.81
N SER A 59 18.78 5.46 -20.10
CA SER A 59 19.48 4.31 -20.65
C SER A 59 20.95 4.47 -20.28
N MET A 60 21.39 3.79 -19.22
CA MET A 60 22.80 3.75 -18.80
C MET A 60 23.57 2.85 -19.76
N GLY A 61 23.74 3.31 -21.00
CA GLY A 61 24.47 2.60 -22.05
C GLY A 61 23.90 1.21 -22.38
N PRO A 62 24.57 0.49 -23.30
CA PRO A 62 24.28 -0.92 -23.53
C PRO A 62 24.53 -1.72 -22.25
N ARG A 63 23.69 -2.71 -21.98
CA ARG A 63 23.84 -3.55 -20.80
C ARG A 63 25.15 -4.33 -20.91
N PRO A 64 25.89 -4.57 -19.82
CA PRO A 64 27.21 -5.21 -19.88
C PRO A 64 27.21 -6.66 -20.39
N TRP A 65 26.04 -7.26 -20.59
CA TRP A 65 25.84 -8.57 -21.22
C TRP A 65 25.24 -8.49 -22.64
N GLU A 66 24.98 -7.30 -23.16
CA GLU A 66 24.65 -7.06 -24.57
C GLU A 66 25.97 -6.89 -25.34
N PHE A 67 26.66 -8.01 -25.57
CA PHE A 67 27.80 -8.06 -26.47
C PHE A 67 27.29 -7.78 -27.90
N THR A 68 27.46 -6.56 -28.39
CA THR A 68 27.30 -6.27 -29.82
C THR A 68 28.52 -6.85 -30.51
N GLY A 69 28.36 -8.02 -31.13
CA GLY A 69 29.42 -8.81 -31.80
C GLY A 69 30.02 -8.12 -33.03
N GLN A 70 30.53 -6.91 -32.85
CA GLN A 70 31.19 -6.11 -33.87
C GLN A 70 32.68 -5.92 -33.58
N GLU A 71 33.18 -6.42 -32.43
CA GLU A 71 34.60 -6.34 -32.07
C GLU A 71 35.39 -7.62 -32.44
N ASP A 72 34.71 -8.73 -32.75
CA ASP A 72 35.38 -10.01 -33.03
C ASP A 72 35.87 -10.13 -34.50
N ASP A 73 35.37 -9.31 -35.43
CA ASP A 73 35.73 -9.37 -36.86
C ASP A 73 37.01 -8.60 -37.24
N GLU A 74 37.50 -7.67 -36.39
CA GLU A 74 38.74 -6.91 -36.65
C GLU A 74 40.01 -7.57 -36.09
N LEU A 75 39.88 -8.60 -35.23
CA LEU A 75 41.03 -9.29 -34.64
C LEU A 75 41.54 -10.46 -35.50
N PHE A 76 40.80 -10.86 -36.53
CA PHE A 76 41.12 -11.99 -37.42
C PHE A 76 41.24 -11.61 -38.92
N SER A 77 41.37 -10.32 -39.25
CA SER A 77 41.73 -9.85 -40.61
C SER A 77 43.19 -9.40 -40.71
#